data_AF-A0A1F4RKD6-F1
#
_entry.id   AF-A0A1F4RKD6-F1
#
_cell.length_a   1.000
_cell.length_b   1.000
_cell.length_c   1.000
_cell.angle_alpha   90.00
_cell.angle_beta   90.00
_cell.angle_gamma   90.00
#
_symmetry.space_group_name_H-M   'P 1'
#
loop_
_entity.id
_entity.type
_entity.pdbx_description
1 polymer ?
#
loop_
_entity_poly.entity_id
_entity_poly.type
_entity_poly.pdbx_seq_one_letter_code
_entity_poly.pdbx_strand_id
1 'polypeptide(L)'
;MMRIIVSLVFLSLVVIPTLAMTQETTTSPNFWQEFDIVFWQTVPFATIWGHFLDSQLSTSLSVVGAPHWNSIIGFTLLTSAANAFWHARSAVEIERTGYNN
;
A
#
# COMPACT_ATOMS: atom_id res chain seq x y z
N MET A 1 8.55 -16.21 14.59
CA MET A 1 8.89 -14.77 14.68
C MET A 1 8.78 -14.05 13.33
N MET A 2 9.45 -14.51 12.27
CA MET A 2 9.40 -13.91 10.92
C MET A 2 8.00 -13.79 10.30
N ARG A 3 7.15 -14.82 10.44
CA ARG A 3 5.75 -14.79 9.96
C ARG A 3 4.92 -13.66 10.60
N ILE A 4 5.14 -13.38 11.88
CA ILE A 4 4.42 -12.34 12.63
C ILE A 4 4.85 -10.95 12.14
N ILE A 5 6.14 -10.75 11.87
CA ILE A 5 6.67 -9.47 11.34
C ILE A 5 6.11 -9.19 9.95
N VAL A 6 6.15 -10.17 9.04
CA VAL A 6 5.58 -10.01 7.68
C VAL A 6 4.09 -9.70 7.76
N SER A 7 3.33 -10.39 8.62
CA SER A 7 1.91 -10.13 8.81
C SER A 7 1.64 -8.75 9.41
N LEU A 8 2.43 -8.29 10.38
CA LEU A 8 2.29 -6.96 10.97
C LEU A 8 2.64 -5.84 10.00
N VAL A 9 3.60 -6.06 9.10
CA VAL A 9 3.95 -5.10 8.04
C VAL A 9 2.87 -5.04 6.96
N PHE A 10 2.35 -6.19 6.54
CA PHE A 10 1.21 -6.20 5.62
C PHE A 10 -0.02 -5.51 6.24
N LEU A 11 -0.30 -5.81 7.51
CA LEU A 11 -1.41 -5.20 8.22
C LEU A 11 -1.19 -3.71 8.40
N SER A 12 0.03 -3.28 8.76
CA SER A 12 0.32 -1.86 8.93
C SER A 12 0.17 -1.12 7.62
N LEU A 13 0.61 -1.67 6.48
CA LEU A 13 0.50 -1.08 5.14
C LEU A 13 -0.93 -1.03 4.60
N VAL A 14 -1.77 -2.02 4.92
CA VAL A 14 -3.22 -2.01 4.61
C VAL A 14 -3.99 -1.05 5.52
N VAL A 15 -3.50 -0.83 6.74
CA VAL A 15 -4.09 0.08 7.73
C VAL A 15 -3.40 1.45 7.72
N ILE A 16 -2.43 1.70 6.83
CA ILE A 16 -1.77 3.01 6.73
C ILE A 16 -2.89 4.03 6.49
N PRO A 17 -3.00 5.07 7.33
CA PRO A 17 -3.92 6.15 7.03
C PRO A 17 -3.47 6.77 5.71
N THR A 18 -4.34 6.74 4.70
CA THR A 18 -4.20 7.55 3.50
C THR A 18 -4.01 8.99 3.95
N LEU A 19 -2.78 9.51 3.83
CA LEU A 19 -2.45 10.86 4.30
C LEU A 19 -3.21 11.93 3.51
N ALA A 20 -3.72 11.59 2.33
CA ALA A 20 -4.80 12.32 1.71
C ALA A 20 -5.81 11.34 1.13
N MET A 21 -6.93 11.15 1.82
CA MET A 21 -8.17 10.89 1.09
C MET A 21 -8.49 12.22 0.42
N THR A 22 -8.27 12.31 -0.88
CA THR A 22 -8.55 13.54 -1.59
C THR A 22 -10.05 13.66 -1.74
N GLN A 23 -10.67 14.38 -0.81
CA GLN A 23 -11.91 15.12 -1.10
C GLN A 23 -11.61 16.28 -2.08
N GLU A 24 -10.84 16.01 -3.13
CA GLU A 24 -10.60 16.91 -4.25
C GLU A 24 -11.96 17.09 -4.92
N THR A 25 -12.68 18.11 -4.46
CA THR A 25 -13.64 18.99 -5.12
C THR A 25 -13.88 18.70 -6.61
N THR A 26 -14.34 17.51 -6.91
CA THR A 26 -14.87 17.12 -8.21
C THR A 26 -16.26 16.63 -7.90
N THR A 27 -17.22 17.20 -8.61
CA THR A 27 -18.65 16.91 -8.49
C THR A 27 -19.02 15.45 -8.80
N SER A 28 -18.03 14.57 -9.03
CA SER A 28 -18.20 13.16 -9.34
C SER A 28 -17.03 12.33 -8.80
N PRO A 29 -17.29 11.18 -8.16
CA PRO A 29 -16.26 10.23 -7.74
C PRO A 29 -15.47 9.72 -8.94
N ASN A 30 -14.14 9.69 -8.81
CA ASN A 30 -13.27 9.09 -9.81
C ASN A 30 -12.36 8.03 -9.17
N PHE A 31 -12.71 6.77 -9.39
CA PHE A 31 -11.92 5.61 -8.95
C PHE A 31 -10.44 5.75 -9.33
N TRP A 32 -10.14 6.19 -10.55
CA TRP A 32 -8.77 6.29 -11.03
C TRP A 32 -7.95 7.38 -10.35
N GLN A 33 -8.60 8.48 -9.97
CA GLN A 33 -7.96 9.56 -9.24
C GLN A 33 -7.58 9.12 -7.83
N GLU A 34 -8.52 8.52 -7.10
CA GLU A 34 -8.25 8.00 -5.75
C GLU A 34 -7.23 6.86 -5.80
N PHE A 35 -7.28 6.01 -6.83
CA PHE A 35 -6.29 4.96 -7.04
C PHE A 35 -4.88 5.54 -7.22
N ASP A 36 -4.71 6.53 -8.10
CA ASP A 36 -3.40 7.13 -8.38
C ASP A 36 -2.79 7.77 -7.12
N ILE A 37 -3.60 8.52 -6.38
CA ILE A 37 -3.17 9.23 -5.17
C ILE A 37 -2.75 8.24 -4.09
N VAL A 38 -3.59 7.25 -3.79
CA VAL A 38 -3.28 6.25 -2.76
C VAL A 38 -2.09 5.39 -3.18
N PHE A 39 -1.97 5.07 -4.47
CA PHE A 39 -0.83 4.31 -4.99
C PHE A 39 0.49 5.03 -4.69
N TRP A 40 0.63 6.28 -5.12
CA TRP A 40 1.87 7.04 -4.94
C TRP A 40 2.16 7.39 -3.48
N GLN A 41 1.13 7.61 -2.66
CA GLN A 41 1.32 7.78 -1.23
C GLN A 41 1.83 6.51 -0.53
N THR A 42 1.43 5.34 -1.02
CA THR A 42 1.83 4.06 -0.42
C THR A 42 3.26 3.64 -0.82
N VAL A 43 3.71 4.00 -2.03
CA VAL A 43 5.03 3.64 -2.59
C VAL A 43 6.21 3.87 -1.64
N PRO A 44 6.42 5.06 -1.03
CA PRO A 44 7.59 5.29 -0.18
C PRO A 44 7.58 4.38 1.07
N PHE A 45 6.43 4.19 1.70
CA PHE A 45 6.31 3.32 2.87
C PHE A 45 6.51 1.85 2.51
N ALA A 46 5.88 1.38 1.44
CA ALA A 46 6.02 0.00 0.98
C ALA A 46 7.47 -0.30 0.56
N THR A 47 8.19 0.70 0.02
CA THR A 47 9.62 0.55 -0.30
C THR A 47 10.49 0.43 0.94
N ILE A 48 10.29 1.27 1.95
CA ILE A 48 11.03 1.18 3.22
C ILE A 48 10.79 -0.17 3.89
N TRP A 49 9.53 -0.62 3.93
CA TRP A 49 9.16 -1.89 4.51
C TRP A 49 9.68 -3.08 3.69
N GLY A 50 9.63 -3.01 2.36
CA GLY A 50 10.20 -4.02 1.47
C GLY A 50 11.70 -4.19 1.72
N HIS A 51 12.44 -3.10 1.87
CA HIS A 51 13.86 -3.13 2.21
C HIS A 51 14.12 -3.72 3.60
N PHE A 52 13.31 -3.36 4.60
CA PHE A 52 13.40 -3.94 5.94
C PHE A 52 13.14 -5.46 5.92
N LEU A 53 12.08 -5.90 5.23
CA LEU A 53 11.74 -7.32 5.10
C LEU A 53 12.84 -8.11 4.38
N ASP A 54 13.38 -7.58 3.28
CA ASP A 54 14.51 -8.19 2.55
C ASP A 54 15.74 -8.33 3.45
N SER A 55 16.04 -7.32 4.26
CA SER A 55 17.15 -7.34 5.22
C SER A 55 16.95 -8.41 6.30
N GLN A 56 15.73 -8.54 6.84
CA GLN A 56 15.41 -9.57 7.84
C GLN A 56 15.45 -10.98 7.24
N LEU A 57 14.91 -11.17 6.04
CA LEU A 57 14.91 -12.45 5.32
C LEU A 57 16.34 -12.89 4.98
N SER A 58 17.15 -12.00 4.42
CA SER A 58 18.55 -12.27 4.06
C SER A 58 19.38 -12.66 5.28
N THR A 59 19.18 -11.97 6.41
CA THR A 59 19.80 -12.32 7.69
C THR A 59 19.36 -13.69 8.19
N SER A 60 18.06 -14.02 8.09
CA SER A 60 17.52 -15.31 8.56
C SER A 60 17.95 -16.51 7.71
N LEU A 61 18.22 -16.29 6.42
CA LEU A 61 18.60 -17.31 5.46
C LEU A 61 20.13 -17.44 5.32
N SER A 62 20.91 -16.68 6.10
CA SER A 62 22.38 -16.60 5.99
C SER A 62 22.88 -16.21 4.58
N VAL A 63 22.02 -15.55 3.79
CA VAL A 63 22.36 -15.05 2.45
C VAL A 63 22.87 -13.63 2.64
N VAL A 64 24.19 -13.48 2.73
CA VAL A 64 24.83 -12.17 2.85
C VAL A 64 25.02 -11.61 1.44
N GLY A 65 24.35 -10.49 1.14
CA GLY A 65 24.39 -9.89 -0.20
C GLY A 65 23.77 -8.49 -0.23
N ALA A 66 23.89 -7.83 -1.38
CA ALA A 66 23.22 -6.56 -1.64
C ALA A 66 21.68 -6.75 -1.61
N PRO A 67 20.90 -5.68 -1.33
CA PRO A 67 19.44 -5.77 -1.31
C PRO A 67 18.89 -6.34 -2.62
N HIS A 68 17.91 -7.24 -2.51
CA HIS A 68 17.23 -7.80 -3.68
C HIS A 68 16.21 -6.80 -4.23
N TRP A 69 16.68 -5.77 -4.92
CA TRP A 69 15.86 -4.66 -5.42
C TRP A 69 14.65 -5.11 -6.24
N ASN A 70 14.77 -6.18 -7.03
CA ASN A 70 13.63 -6.72 -7.79
C ASN A 70 12.49 -7.20 -6.86
N SER A 71 12.84 -7.85 -5.75
CA SER A 71 11.87 -8.33 -4.75
C SER A 71 11.24 -7.16 -3.99
N ILE A 72 12.05 -6.16 -3.64
CA ILE A 72 11.60 -4.94 -2.96
C ILE A 72 10.63 -4.17 -3.86
N ILE A 73 10.98 -3.94 -5.12
CA ILE A 73 10.13 -3.25 -6.10
C ILE A 73 8.84 -4.04 -6.33
N GLY A 74 8.92 -5.37 -6.48
CA GLY A 74 7.74 -6.21 -6.64
C GLY A 74 6.79 -6.12 -5.44
N PHE A 75 7.33 -6.18 -4.22
CA PHE A 75 6.56 -5.98 -2.99
C PHE A 75 5.90 -4.60 -2.97
N THR A 76 6.68 -3.53 -3.22
CA THR A 76 6.17 -2.15 -3.26
C THR A 76 5.00 -2.00 -4.22
N LEU A 77 5.16 -2.45 -5.46
CA LEU A 77 4.13 -2.29 -6.49
C LEU A 77 2.85 -3.04 -6.13
N LEU A 78 2.97 -4.28 -5.64
CA LEU A 78 1.82 -5.09 -5.25
C LEU A 78 1.09 -4.50 -4.05
N THR A 79 1.81 -4.09 -3.02
CA THR A 79 1.20 -3.51 -1.82
C THR A 79 0.55 -2.17 -2.12
N SER A 80 1.22 -1.30 -2.89
CA SER A 80 0.64 -0.01 -3.31
C SER A 80 -0.61 -0.20 -4.17
N ALA A 81 -0.59 -1.13 -5.12
CA ALA A 81 -1.76 -1.41 -5.98
C ALA A 81 -2.93 -2.00 -5.18
N ALA A 82 -2.67 -2.93 -4.27
CA ALA A 82 -3.71 -3.52 -3.43
C ALA A 82 -4.35 -2.48 -2.50
N ASN A 83 -3.53 -1.62 -1.89
CA ASN A 83 -4.00 -0.55 -1.02
C ASN A 83 -4.84 0.48 -1.81
N ALA A 84 -4.31 0.94 -2.95
CA ALA A 84 -5.00 1.86 -3.84
C ALA A 84 -6.34 1.33 -4.32
N PHE A 85 -6.39 0.06 -4.72
CA PHE A 85 -7.63 -0.58 -5.17
C PHE A 85 -8.69 -0.61 -4.07
N TRP A 86 -8.30 -0.99 -2.84
CA TRP A 86 -9.22 -1.07 -1.71
C TRP A 86 -9.80 0.29 -1.33
N HIS A 87 -8.95 1.32 -1.26
CA HIS A 87 -9.38 2.67 -0.91
C HIS A 87 -10.20 3.33 -2.01
N ALA A 88 -9.78 3.23 -3.27
CA ALA A 88 -10.52 3.78 -4.40
C ALA A 88 -11.91 3.16 -4.53
N ARG A 89 -12.03 1.85 -4.26
CA ARG A 89 -13.33 1.17 -4.22
C ARG A 89 -14.20 1.70 -3.08
N SER A 90 -13.63 1.84 -1.89
CA SER A 90 -14.34 2.34 -0.70
C SER A 90 -14.87 3.76 -0.91
N ALA A 91 -14.08 4.64 -1.54
CA ALA A 91 -14.50 6.00 -1.88
C ALA A 91 -15.72 6.01 -2.81
N VAL A 92 -15.70 5.19 -3.87
CA VAL A 92 -16.85 5.06 -4.80
C VAL A 92 -18.09 4.50 -4.09
N GLU A 93 -17.92 3.53 -3.19
CA GLU A 93 -19.05 2.93 -2.45
C GLU A 93 -19.70 3.93 -1.47
N ILE A 94 -18.91 4.69 -0.71
CA ILE A 94 -19.39 5.70 0.24
C ILE A 94 -20.26 6.73 -0.48
N GLU A 95 -19.80 7.27 -1.61
CA GLU A 95 -20.55 8.28 -2.36
C GLU A 95 -21.79 7.72 -3.05
N ARG A 96 -21.77 6.46 -3.53
CA ARG A 96 -22.97 5.78 -4.04
C ARG A 96 -24.05 5.67 -2.97
N THR A 97 -23.70 5.39 -1.72
CA THR A 97 -24.67 5.33 -0.63
C THR A 97 -25.12 6.71 -0.14
N GLY A 98 -24.24 7.73 -0.21
CA GLY A 98 -24.56 9.11 0.13
C GLY A 98 -25.51 9.80 -0.85
N TYR A 99 -25.52 9.42 -2.13
CA TYR A 99 -26.44 9.95 -3.16
C TYR A 99 -27.86 9.37 -3.11
N ASN A 100 -28.08 8.27 -2.38
CA ASN A 100 -29.39 7.57 -2.33
C ASN A 100 -30.20 7.86 -1.06
N ASN A 101 -29.74 8.81 -0.22
CA ASN A 101 -30.45 9.33 0.95
C ASN A 101 -30.80 10.81 0.74
#